data_AF-A0A3D5YKS2-F1
#
_entry.id   AF-A0A3D5YKS2-F1
#
_cell.length_a   1.000
_cell.length_b   1.000
_cell.length_c   1.000
_cell.angle_alpha   90.00
_cell.angle_beta   90.00
_cell.angle_gamma   90.00
#
_symmetry.space_group_name_H-M   'P 1'
#
loop_
_entity.id
_entity.type
_entity.pdbx_description
1 polymer ?
#
loop_
_entity_poly.entity_id
_entity_poly.type
_entity_poly.pdbx_seq_one_letter_code
_entity_poly.pdbx_strand_id
1 'polypeptide(L)'
;MKNFVLLFSLLLLTSCNQGDVPFYLAENGITIKAKDSVFVGDQAMINGITYTLVNDSLIQEIRAQGWSDNSFINDSCQIVTSLVTDMFNLFDDASSFNQDIGSWDVSNVTNMSYTFRGANVFNQDIGNWDVSNVTNMNHMFGGSEVNLRVHGSASAFNQNISNWDMSNVNDMTGMFSYATSFNQDIGNWDVSNVTNMSSLFYNASSFNQDIGSWDVSNITYMGEIFCKASSFNQDIGSWNVSNVTNMNYMFYRASSFNQDIGSWDVSNVMGMVSIFDGAILFNQDISGWDISNVNDWGNYGFSGNIPQEMKNIFPKIFIDFSEKAHIVHTAYSASDGYKVLISSEQFIPEGFDSLFTKREG
;
A
#
# COMPACT_ATOMS: atom_id res chain seq x y z
N MET A 1 47.80 4.25 -17.69
CA MET A 1 46.94 3.08 -17.40
C MET A 1 45.53 3.46 -17.82
N LYS A 2 45.15 3.11 -19.06
CA LYS A 2 44.01 2.24 -19.43
C LYS A 2 42.68 2.74 -18.85
N ASN A 3 41.91 3.52 -19.62
CA ASN A 3 40.86 3.08 -20.58
C ASN A 3 39.60 2.55 -19.89
N PHE A 4 38.51 3.33 -19.93
CA PHE A 4 37.28 2.95 -20.63
C PHE A 4 36.46 4.22 -20.88
N VAL A 5 36.55 4.75 -22.10
CA VAL A 5 35.61 5.72 -22.67
C VAL A 5 34.80 4.92 -23.67
N LEU A 6 33.53 4.65 -23.39
CA LEU A 6 32.60 4.12 -24.38
C LEU A 6 32.10 5.30 -25.22
N LEU A 7 32.77 5.50 -26.36
CA LEU A 7 32.26 6.29 -27.47
C LEU A 7 31.03 5.57 -28.04
N PHE A 8 29.83 6.12 -27.88
CA PHE A 8 28.72 5.81 -28.79
C PHE A 8 28.88 6.67 -30.03
N SER A 9 29.40 6.08 -31.11
CA SER A 9 29.51 6.72 -32.41
C SER A 9 28.58 6.07 -33.43
N LEU A 10 27.74 6.93 -34.02
CA LEU A 10 27.28 6.91 -35.42
C LEU A 10 26.39 5.73 -35.87
N LEU A 11 25.13 6.01 -36.19
CA LEU A 11 24.41 5.21 -37.19
C LEU A 11 24.09 6.04 -38.44
N LEU A 12 24.54 5.49 -39.56
CA LEU A 12 24.32 5.94 -40.91
C LEU A 12 22.84 5.74 -41.31
N LEU A 13 22.32 6.69 -42.08
CA LEU A 13 21.24 6.45 -43.03
C LEU A 13 21.74 5.46 -44.10
N THR A 14 21.29 4.21 -44.05
CA THR A 14 21.33 3.29 -45.22
C THR A 14 20.05 2.47 -45.28
N SER A 15 19.41 2.55 -46.44
CA SER A 15 18.19 1.89 -46.87
C SER A 15 18.28 0.36 -46.91
N CYS A 16 17.15 -0.28 -46.59
CA CYS A 16 16.67 -1.60 -47.05
C CYS A 16 17.50 -2.84 -46.66
N ASN A 17 17.15 -3.42 -45.53
CA ASN A 17 16.90 -4.85 -45.41
C ASN A 17 15.59 -4.98 -44.62
N GLN A 18 14.59 -5.73 -45.11
CA GLN A 18 13.55 -6.29 -44.23
C GLN A 18 14.20 -7.39 -43.38
N GLY A 19 15.25 -7.03 -42.63
CA GLY A 19 15.67 -7.81 -41.48
C GLY A 19 14.55 -7.72 -40.45
N ASP A 20 14.38 -8.77 -39.66
CA ASP A 20 13.41 -8.76 -38.58
C ASP A 20 13.67 -7.55 -37.67
N VAL A 21 12.78 -6.55 -37.75
CA VAL A 21 12.79 -5.42 -36.82
C VAL A 21 12.67 -6.02 -35.42
N PRO A 22 13.59 -5.73 -34.48
CA PRO A 22 13.69 -6.43 -33.20
C PRO A 22 12.46 -6.20 -32.31
N PHE A 23 11.73 -5.11 -32.54
CA PHE A 23 10.57 -4.72 -31.74
C PHE A 23 9.32 -4.54 -32.60
N TYR A 24 8.15 -4.66 -31.97
CA TYR A 24 6.86 -4.44 -32.58
C TYR A 24 5.88 -3.80 -31.59
N LEU A 25 4.85 -3.12 -32.12
CA LEU A 25 3.74 -2.60 -31.33
C LEU A 25 2.77 -3.74 -31.02
N ALA A 26 2.44 -3.94 -29.75
CA ALA A 26 1.50 -4.94 -29.30
C ALA A 26 0.06 -4.63 -29.75
N GLU A 27 -0.84 -5.61 -29.59
CA GLU A 27 -2.25 -5.50 -29.99
C GLU A 27 -3.00 -4.37 -29.27
N ASN A 28 -2.57 -3.99 -28.06
CA ASN A 28 -3.13 -2.86 -27.32
C ASN A 28 -2.78 -1.48 -27.93
N GLY A 29 -1.91 -1.43 -28.95
CA GLY A 29 -1.52 -0.21 -29.66
C GLY A 29 -0.62 0.75 -28.86
N ILE A 30 -0.13 0.34 -27.69
CA ILE A 30 0.69 1.17 -26.79
C ILE A 30 2.02 0.48 -26.48
N THR A 31 1.98 -0.78 -26.06
CA THR A 31 3.16 -1.51 -25.57
C THR A 31 4.10 -1.87 -26.72
N ILE A 32 5.40 -1.61 -26.54
CA ILE A 32 6.44 -2.05 -27.47
C ILE A 32 7.06 -3.33 -26.93
N LYS A 33 6.94 -4.43 -27.67
CA LYS A 33 7.47 -5.74 -27.31
C LYS A 33 8.65 -6.13 -28.18
N ALA A 34 9.57 -6.90 -27.62
CA ALA A 34 10.65 -7.51 -28.36
C ALA A 34 10.22 -8.84 -29.00
N LYS A 35 10.73 -9.13 -30.19
CA LYS A 35 10.57 -10.42 -30.87
C LYS A 35 11.45 -11.48 -30.22
N ASP A 36 11.22 -12.73 -30.59
CA ASP A 36 12.15 -13.82 -30.26
C ASP A 36 13.53 -13.58 -30.92
N SER A 37 14.61 -14.05 -30.27
CA SER A 37 16.00 -13.98 -30.76
C SER A 37 16.66 -12.59 -30.80
N VAL A 38 16.15 -11.65 -30.00
CA VAL A 38 16.78 -10.34 -29.73
C VAL A 38 17.83 -10.44 -28.62
N PHE A 39 18.77 -9.49 -28.60
CA PHE A 39 19.81 -9.38 -27.57
C PHE A 39 19.68 -8.05 -26.82
N VAL A 40 20.01 -8.08 -25.53
CA VAL A 40 20.09 -6.86 -24.70
C VAL A 40 21.00 -5.84 -25.39
N GLY A 41 20.52 -4.60 -25.50
CA GLY A 41 21.20 -3.52 -26.21
C GLY A 41 20.86 -3.40 -27.70
N ASP A 42 20.09 -4.33 -28.27
CA ASP A 42 19.52 -4.14 -29.61
C ASP A 42 18.69 -2.85 -29.65
N GLN A 43 18.72 -2.16 -30.79
CA GLN A 43 18.02 -0.90 -30.99
C GLN A 43 17.19 -0.90 -32.26
N ALA A 44 16.05 -0.21 -32.22
CA ALA A 44 15.26 0.09 -33.41
C ALA A 44 14.51 1.40 -33.25
N MET A 45 14.23 2.04 -34.38
CA MET A 45 13.45 3.28 -34.41
C MET A 45 12.00 2.97 -34.78
N ILE A 46 11.06 3.40 -33.95
CA ILE A 46 9.61 3.29 -34.19
C ILE A 46 9.03 4.69 -34.05
N ASN A 47 8.38 5.18 -35.11
CA ASN A 47 7.74 6.51 -35.14
C ASN A 47 8.66 7.67 -34.71
N GLY A 48 9.96 7.59 -35.00
CA GLY A 48 10.95 8.63 -34.66
C GLY A 48 11.55 8.52 -33.26
N ILE A 49 11.15 7.52 -32.46
CA ILE A 49 11.72 7.24 -31.14
C ILE A 49 12.69 6.06 -31.26
N THR A 50 13.89 6.20 -30.68
CA THR A 50 14.86 5.11 -30.59
C THR A 50 14.56 4.27 -29.36
N TYR A 51 14.29 2.99 -29.56
CA TYR A 51 14.07 2.01 -28.51
C TYR A 51 15.32 1.18 -28.29
N THR A 52 15.67 0.89 -27.03
CA THR A 52 16.77 -0.01 -26.65
C THR A 52 16.25 -1.13 -25.76
N LEU A 53 16.57 -2.38 -26.10
CA LEU A 53 16.16 -3.54 -25.28
C LEU A 53 16.99 -3.62 -24.00
N VAL A 54 16.31 -3.76 -22.86
CA VAL A 54 16.95 -3.91 -21.55
C VAL A 54 16.50 -5.21 -20.87
N ASN A 55 17.33 -5.70 -19.96
CA ASN A 55 17.00 -6.75 -18.99
C ASN A 55 17.15 -6.20 -17.56
N ASP A 56 16.94 -7.06 -16.57
CA ASP A 56 17.04 -6.69 -15.14
C ASP A 56 18.39 -6.05 -14.77
N SER A 57 19.51 -6.55 -15.32
CA SER A 57 20.84 -5.99 -15.01
C SER A 57 21.00 -4.58 -15.58
N LEU A 58 20.68 -4.40 -16.87
CA LEU A 58 20.87 -3.11 -17.53
C LEU A 58 19.91 -2.04 -16.98
N ILE A 59 18.66 -2.39 -16.66
CA ILE A 59 17.72 -1.40 -16.11
C ILE A 59 18.12 -0.93 -14.71
N GLN A 60 18.75 -1.80 -13.91
CA GLN A 60 19.33 -1.42 -12.61
C GLN A 60 20.61 -0.59 -12.76
N GLU A 61 21.43 -0.84 -13.79
CA GLU A 61 22.56 0.03 -14.13
C GLU A 61 22.11 1.43 -14.56
N ILE A 62 21.01 1.54 -15.31
CA ILE A 62 20.39 2.82 -15.66
C ILE A 62 19.91 3.53 -14.38
N ARG A 63 19.16 2.83 -13.53
CA ARG A 63 18.72 3.36 -12.23
C ARG A 63 19.89 3.88 -11.38
N ALA A 64 21.00 3.15 -11.33
CA ALA A 64 22.17 3.54 -10.53
C ALA A 64 22.84 4.84 -11.02
N GLN A 65 22.60 5.24 -12.26
CA GLN A 65 23.03 6.53 -12.82
C GLN A 65 22.06 7.66 -12.46
N GLY A 66 20.88 7.33 -11.93
CA GLY A 66 19.84 8.25 -11.52
C GLY A 66 18.83 8.53 -12.63
N TRP A 67 17.55 8.53 -12.27
CA TRP A 67 16.46 8.91 -13.18
C TRP A 67 16.28 10.43 -13.33
N SER A 68 16.98 11.22 -12.51
CA SER A 68 16.91 12.69 -12.54
C SER A 68 17.56 13.30 -13.78
N ASP A 69 18.46 12.57 -14.43
CA ASP A 69 19.04 12.94 -15.71
C ASP A 69 18.21 12.26 -16.82
N ASN A 70 17.37 13.04 -17.52
CA ASN A 70 16.45 12.60 -18.59
C ASN A 70 17.16 11.96 -19.82
N SER A 71 18.38 11.44 -19.71
CA SER A 71 19.17 10.94 -20.84
C SER A 71 18.70 9.58 -21.36
N PHE A 72 18.09 8.73 -20.53
CA PHE A 72 17.74 7.36 -20.90
C PHE A 72 16.28 7.16 -21.33
N ILE A 73 15.37 7.99 -20.81
CA ILE A 73 13.94 7.99 -21.15
C ILE A 73 13.53 9.43 -21.38
N ASN A 74 13.20 9.75 -22.63
CA ASN A 74 12.75 11.07 -23.08
C ASN A 74 12.00 10.95 -24.42
N ASP A 75 11.64 12.09 -25.01
CA ASP A 75 10.87 12.18 -26.26
C ASP A 75 11.55 11.52 -27.48
N SER A 76 12.85 11.23 -27.42
CA SER A 76 13.63 10.66 -28.54
C SER A 76 14.24 9.28 -28.23
N CYS A 77 14.32 8.91 -26.94
CA CYS A 77 14.91 7.65 -26.48
C CYS A 77 14.00 6.98 -25.46
N GLN A 78 13.69 5.71 -25.68
CA GLN A 78 12.87 4.86 -24.82
C GLN A 78 13.51 3.48 -24.67
N ILE A 79 13.00 2.69 -23.72
CA ILE A 79 13.45 1.31 -23.50
C ILE A 79 12.35 0.30 -23.78
N VAL A 80 12.76 -0.92 -24.13
CA VAL A 80 11.87 -2.09 -24.27
C VAL A 80 12.19 -3.05 -23.13
N THR A 81 11.18 -3.38 -22.34
CA THR A 81 11.33 -4.11 -21.07
C THR A 81 10.90 -5.57 -21.17
N SER A 82 10.73 -6.13 -22.38
CA SER A 82 10.29 -7.52 -22.59
C SER A 82 11.17 -8.57 -21.91
N LEU A 83 12.41 -8.25 -21.54
CA LEU A 83 13.31 -9.16 -20.81
C LEU A 83 13.45 -8.82 -19.31
N VAL A 84 12.66 -7.89 -18.79
CA VAL A 84 12.65 -7.50 -17.38
C VAL A 84 11.67 -8.39 -16.62
N THR A 85 12.14 -8.97 -15.52
CA THR A 85 11.37 -9.83 -14.62
C THR A 85 11.25 -9.25 -13.21
N ASP A 86 12.11 -8.30 -12.84
CA ASP A 86 12.16 -7.68 -11.52
C ASP A 86 12.26 -6.14 -11.62
N MET A 87 11.24 -5.45 -11.11
CA MET A 87 11.18 -3.98 -11.02
C MET A 87 11.31 -3.48 -9.58
N PHE A 88 11.85 -4.31 -8.68
CA PHE A 88 12.16 -3.91 -7.32
C PHE A 88 12.87 -2.56 -7.31
N ASN A 89 12.33 -1.63 -6.51
CA ASN A 89 12.88 -0.30 -6.21
C ASN A 89 13.27 0.57 -7.41
N LEU A 90 12.73 0.30 -8.60
CA LEU A 90 13.23 0.87 -9.84
C LEU A 90 13.30 2.39 -9.82
N PHE A 91 12.26 3.07 -9.34
CA PHE A 91 12.18 4.52 -9.19
C PHE A 91 12.14 4.97 -7.72
N ASP A 92 12.70 4.17 -6.82
CA ASP A 92 12.74 4.47 -5.38
C ASP A 92 13.44 5.81 -5.11
N ASP A 93 12.75 6.71 -4.41
CA ASP A 93 13.12 8.09 -4.11
C ASP A 93 13.42 8.98 -5.34
N ALA A 94 12.98 8.57 -6.54
CA ALA A 94 13.05 9.38 -7.76
C ALA A 94 11.96 10.49 -7.75
N SER A 95 12.06 11.41 -6.78
CA SER A 95 11.01 12.38 -6.44
C SER A 95 10.53 13.32 -7.55
N SER A 96 11.30 13.47 -8.64
CA SER A 96 10.95 14.27 -9.82
C SER A 96 10.57 13.43 -11.05
N PHE A 97 10.58 12.10 -10.93
CA PHE A 97 10.32 11.21 -12.07
C PHE A 97 8.84 11.23 -12.45
N ASN A 98 8.57 11.55 -13.71
CA ASN A 98 7.24 11.53 -14.32
C ASN A 98 7.32 11.33 -15.84
N GLN A 99 8.34 10.64 -16.32
CA GLN A 99 8.51 10.38 -17.76
C GLN A 99 7.54 9.29 -18.21
N ASP A 100 7.00 9.42 -19.42
CA ASP A 100 6.09 8.43 -19.99
C ASP A 100 6.76 7.06 -20.11
N ILE A 101 6.11 6.06 -19.49
CA ILE A 101 6.49 4.65 -19.46
C ILE A 101 5.31 3.74 -19.84
N GLY A 102 4.23 4.29 -20.38
CA GLY A 102 3.03 3.52 -20.75
C GLY A 102 3.34 2.45 -21.80
N SER A 103 4.35 2.66 -22.65
CA SER A 103 4.75 1.71 -23.68
C SER A 103 5.57 0.52 -23.18
N TRP A 104 5.88 0.44 -21.88
CA TRP A 104 6.67 -0.64 -21.32
C TRP A 104 5.94 -1.98 -21.40
N ASP A 105 6.71 -3.03 -21.67
CA ASP A 105 6.24 -4.41 -21.64
C ASP A 105 6.59 -5.01 -20.28
N VAL A 106 5.60 -5.08 -19.39
CA VAL A 106 5.75 -5.63 -18.04
C VAL A 106 5.18 -7.03 -17.90
N SER A 107 4.79 -7.67 -19.02
CA SER A 107 4.12 -8.98 -18.98
C SER A 107 5.00 -10.11 -18.44
N ASN A 108 6.32 -9.90 -18.28
CA ASN A 108 7.24 -10.87 -17.69
C ASN A 108 7.66 -10.51 -16.25
N VAL A 109 7.18 -9.39 -15.72
CA VAL A 109 7.54 -8.91 -14.38
C VAL A 109 6.78 -9.70 -13.33
N THR A 110 7.51 -10.15 -12.31
CA THR A 110 6.96 -10.91 -11.18
C THR A 110 7.01 -10.13 -9.87
N ASN A 111 7.86 -9.11 -9.79
CA ASN A 111 8.10 -8.30 -8.60
C ASN A 111 8.09 -6.80 -8.94
N MET A 112 7.16 -6.05 -8.33
CA MET A 112 7.02 -4.59 -8.45
C MET A 112 7.14 -3.90 -7.09
N SER A 113 7.77 -4.56 -6.14
CA SER A 113 7.90 -4.01 -4.80
C SER A 113 8.73 -2.73 -4.80
N TYR A 114 8.23 -1.69 -4.11
CA TYR A 114 8.87 -0.39 -3.99
C TYR A 114 9.15 0.34 -5.32
N THR A 115 8.55 -0.06 -6.45
CA THR A 115 8.89 0.47 -7.79
C THR A 115 8.78 2.00 -7.86
N PHE A 116 7.76 2.62 -7.27
CA PHE A 116 7.51 4.07 -7.28
C PHE A 116 7.53 4.69 -5.87
N ARG A 117 8.08 4.00 -4.87
CA ARG A 117 8.23 4.57 -3.52
C ARG A 117 9.04 5.87 -3.62
N GLY A 118 8.55 6.97 -3.06
CA GLY A 118 9.22 8.27 -3.10
C GLY A 118 9.22 8.98 -4.46
N ALA A 119 8.57 8.44 -5.49
CA ALA A 119 8.37 9.10 -6.78
C ALA A 119 7.22 10.12 -6.70
N ASN A 120 7.41 11.17 -5.89
CA ASN A 120 6.35 12.07 -5.39
C ASN A 120 5.41 12.64 -6.46
N VAL A 121 5.94 12.94 -7.65
CA VAL A 121 5.23 13.58 -8.77
C VAL A 121 4.77 12.60 -9.86
N PHE A 122 5.06 11.30 -9.71
CA PHE A 122 4.72 10.30 -10.71
C PHE A 122 3.19 10.18 -10.85
N ASN A 123 2.70 10.36 -12.07
CA ASN A 123 1.28 10.24 -12.39
C ASN A 123 1.06 9.88 -13.88
N GLN A 124 1.93 9.03 -14.45
CA GLN A 124 1.80 8.59 -15.84
C GLN A 124 0.79 7.45 -15.99
N ASP A 125 0.11 7.43 -17.14
CA ASP A 125 -0.85 6.37 -17.45
C ASP A 125 -0.12 5.04 -17.67
N ILE A 126 -0.43 4.09 -16.79
CA ILE A 126 0.09 2.72 -16.77
C ILE A 126 -1.08 1.71 -16.72
N GLY A 127 -2.30 2.15 -17.01
CA GLY A 127 -3.48 1.30 -16.96
C GLY A 127 -3.47 0.18 -18.00
N ASN A 128 -2.65 0.32 -19.04
CA ASN A 128 -2.46 -0.68 -20.10
C ASN A 128 -1.41 -1.76 -19.79
N TRP A 129 -0.74 -1.67 -18.63
CA TRP A 129 0.27 -2.63 -18.22
C TRP A 129 -0.37 -4.01 -17.95
N ASP A 130 0.23 -5.05 -18.53
CA ASP A 130 -0.12 -6.44 -18.24
C ASP A 130 0.62 -6.90 -16.97
N VAL A 131 -0.04 -6.76 -15.82
CA VAL A 131 0.51 -7.14 -14.51
C VAL A 131 0.13 -8.57 -14.10
N SER A 132 -0.43 -9.37 -15.01
CA SER A 132 -0.98 -10.70 -14.68
C SER A 132 0.05 -11.67 -14.10
N ASN A 133 1.36 -11.48 -14.39
CA ASN A 133 2.43 -12.31 -13.82
C ASN A 133 3.03 -11.76 -12.51
N VAL A 134 2.58 -10.60 -12.02
CA VAL A 134 3.10 -9.99 -10.80
C VAL A 134 2.57 -10.73 -9.59
N THR A 135 3.47 -11.05 -8.65
CA THR A 135 3.14 -11.75 -7.41
C THR A 135 3.34 -10.88 -6.17
N ASN A 136 4.18 -9.84 -6.26
CA ASN A 136 4.50 -8.95 -5.16
C ASN A 136 4.41 -7.47 -5.60
N MET A 137 3.56 -6.68 -4.94
CA MET A 137 3.40 -5.23 -5.14
C MET A 137 3.61 -4.43 -3.85
N ASN A 138 4.33 -4.99 -2.87
CA ASN A 138 4.50 -4.35 -1.57
C ASN A 138 5.15 -2.96 -1.73
N HIS A 139 4.49 -1.94 -1.18
CA HIS A 139 4.87 -0.53 -1.28
C HIS A 139 5.14 -0.02 -2.71
N MET A 140 4.49 -0.59 -3.74
CA MET A 140 4.72 -0.17 -5.14
C MET A 140 4.56 1.35 -5.34
N PHE A 141 3.48 1.95 -4.84
CA PHE A 141 3.26 3.41 -4.83
C PHE A 141 3.44 4.03 -3.44
N GLY A 142 3.55 3.18 -2.41
CA GLY A 142 3.45 3.61 -1.05
C GLY A 142 4.77 4.01 -0.40
N GLY A 143 4.69 4.94 0.54
CA GLY A 143 5.78 5.25 1.46
C GLY A 143 6.02 4.13 2.46
N SER A 144 7.22 4.10 3.03
CA SER A 144 7.57 3.14 4.08
C SER A 144 8.51 3.79 5.09
N GLU A 145 8.34 3.45 6.36
CA GLU A 145 9.31 3.79 7.40
C GLU A 145 10.27 2.61 7.56
N VAL A 146 11.49 2.75 7.02
CA VAL A 146 12.52 1.71 7.12
C VAL A 146 13.76 2.35 7.73
N ASN A 147 14.27 1.77 8.82
CA ASN A 147 15.51 2.21 9.48
C ASN A 147 15.52 3.71 9.86
N LEU A 148 14.41 4.23 10.40
CA LEU A 148 14.24 5.64 10.78
C LEU A 148 14.34 6.63 9.60
N ARG A 149 14.33 6.13 8.36
CA ARG A 149 14.15 6.94 7.15
C ARG A 149 12.70 6.84 6.72
N VAL A 150 12.06 7.99 6.61
CA VAL A 150 10.75 8.11 5.98
C VAL A 150 11.00 8.22 4.49
N HIS A 151 10.69 7.16 3.76
CA HIS A 151 10.66 7.21 2.30
C HIS A 151 9.32 7.82 1.89
N GLY A 152 9.34 8.69 0.87
CA GLY A 152 8.13 9.30 0.32
C GLY A 152 7.23 8.26 -0.36
N SER A 153 6.08 8.68 -0.85
CA SER A 153 5.16 7.87 -1.69
C SER A 153 5.06 8.48 -3.09
N ALA A 154 4.44 7.77 -4.02
CA ALA A 154 3.93 8.37 -5.25
C ALA A 154 2.66 9.20 -4.97
N SER A 155 2.81 10.27 -4.18
CA SER A 155 1.69 11.03 -3.61
C SER A 155 0.75 11.68 -4.64
N ALA A 156 1.24 11.93 -5.85
CA ALA A 156 0.48 12.50 -6.97
C ALA A 156 -0.23 11.44 -7.83
N PHE A 157 0.07 10.15 -7.64
CA PHE A 157 -0.45 9.09 -8.49
C PHE A 157 -1.97 8.92 -8.31
N ASN A 158 -2.71 8.99 -9.42
CA ASN A 158 -4.16 8.83 -9.46
C ASN A 158 -4.63 8.36 -10.85
N GLN A 159 -3.87 7.49 -11.51
CA GLN A 159 -4.21 6.96 -12.84
C GLN A 159 -5.04 5.68 -12.75
N ASN A 160 -5.93 5.49 -13.71
CA ASN A 160 -6.84 4.35 -13.73
C ASN A 160 -6.07 3.04 -13.94
N ILE A 161 -6.18 2.15 -12.95
CA ILE A 161 -5.58 0.82 -12.91
C ILE A 161 -6.64 -0.28 -12.67
N SER A 162 -7.92 0.03 -12.91
CA SER A 162 -9.04 -0.92 -12.75
C SER A 162 -8.86 -2.18 -13.59
N ASN A 163 -8.19 -2.09 -14.75
CA ASN A 163 -8.01 -3.22 -15.66
C ASN A 163 -6.86 -4.17 -15.28
N TRP A 164 -6.14 -3.90 -14.19
CA TRP A 164 -5.06 -4.77 -13.76
C TRP A 164 -5.57 -6.12 -13.28
N ASP A 165 -4.93 -7.18 -13.75
CA ASP A 165 -5.18 -8.55 -13.27
C ASP A 165 -4.39 -8.81 -12.00
N MET A 166 -5.08 -8.79 -10.86
CA MET A 166 -4.50 -8.94 -9.54
C MET A 166 -4.49 -10.39 -9.05
N SER A 167 -4.98 -11.34 -9.85
CA SER A 167 -5.25 -12.70 -9.37
C SER A 167 -4.00 -13.45 -8.92
N ASN A 168 -2.79 -13.05 -9.32
CA ASN A 168 -1.54 -13.71 -8.92
C ASN A 168 -0.80 -13.00 -7.76
N VAL A 169 -1.29 -11.84 -7.32
CA VAL A 169 -0.66 -11.06 -6.25
C VAL A 169 -0.96 -11.69 -4.88
N ASN A 170 0.08 -11.92 -4.08
CA ASN A 170 -0.06 -12.47 -2.73
C ASN A 170 0.26 -11.46 -1.60
N ASP A 171 1.01 -10.40 -1.91
CA ASP A 171 1.41 -9.35 -0.96
C ASP A 171 1.13 -7.95 -1.54
N MET A 172 0.23 -7.22 -0.88
CA MET A 172 -0.14 -5.83 -1.20
C MET A 172 0.25 -4.87 -0.07
N THR A 173 1.11 -5.29 0.85
CA THR A 173 1.52 -4.50 2.02
C THR A 173 1.91 -3.09 1.62
N GLY A 174 1.19 -2.10 2.15
CA GLY A 174 1.49 -0.69 1.94
C GLY A 174 1.47 -0.21 0.49
N MET A 175 0.84 -0.93 -0.45
CA MET A 175 0.90 -0.61 -1.89
C MET A 175 0.53 0.85 -2.19
N PHE A 176 -0.44 1.44 -1.47
CA PHE A 176 -0.88 2.83 -1.58
C PHE A 176 -0.66 3.65 -0.30
N SER A 177 0.24 3.21 0.60
CA SER A 177 0.55 3.94 1.82
C SER A 177 1.05 5.35 1.52
N TYR A 178 0.46 6.39 2.12
CA TYR A 178 0.71 7.80 1.84
C TYR A 178 0.42 8.24 0.39
N ALA A 179 -0.27 7.45 -0.45
CA ALA A 179 -0.68 7.87 -1.79
C ALA A 179 -1.90 8.83 -1.71
N THR A 180 -1.67 10.05 -1.22
CA THR A 180 -2.72 10.97 -0.78
C THR A 180 -3.69 11.39 -1.88
N SER A 181 -3.30 11.31 -3.16
CA SER A 181 -4.17 11.66 -4.30
C SER A 181 -4.93 10.46 -4.88
N PHE A 182 -4.56 9.23 -4.53
CA PHE A 182 -5.11 8.03 -5.14
C PHE A 182 -6.56 7.82 -4.72
N ASN A 183 -7.46 7.72 -5.71
CA ASN A 183 -8.88 7.48 -5.51
C ASN A 183 -9.54 6.84 -6.75
N GLN A 184 -8.86 5.88 -7.37
CA GLN A 184 -9.35 5.19 -8.57
C GLN A 184 -10.12 3.91 -8.22
N ASP A 185 -11.12 3.60 -9.03
CA ASP A 185 -11.94 2.40 -8.88
C ASP A 185 -11.08 1.14 -9.05
N ILE A 186 -11.05 0.32 -7.99
CA ILE A 186 -10.34 -0.95 -7.89
C ILE A 186 -11.25 -2.03 -7.28
N GLY A 187 -12.56 -1.78 -7.22
CA GLY A 187 -13.52 -2.72 -6.63
C GLY A 187 -13.62 -4.04 -7.39
N ASN A 188 -13.18 -4.05 -8.66
CA ASN A 188 -13.18 -5.19 -9.55
C ASN A 188 -11.92 -6.07 -9.46
N TRP A 189 -10.92 -5.70 -8.64
CA TRP A 189 -9.72 -6.52 -8.47
C TRP A 189 -10.03 -7.85 -7.79
N ASP A 190 -9.44 -8.92 -8.32
CA ASP A 190 -9.41 -10.22 -7.65
C ASP A 190 -8.27 -10.24 -6.62
N VAL A 191 -8.63 -10.11 -5.34
CA VAL A 191 -7.70 -10.15 -4.22
C VAL A 191 -7.74 -11.48 -3.46
N SER A 192 -8.39 -12.50 -4.01
CA SER A 192 -8.62 -13.78 -3.33
C SER A 192 -7.32 -14.53 -2.99
N ASN A 193 -6.22 -14.27 -3.69
CA ASN A 193 -4.91 -14.87 -3.39
C ASN A 193 -4.03 -14.05 -2.44
N VAL A 194 -4.48 -12.86 -2.02
CA VAL A 194 -3.73 -11.98 -1.13
C VAL A 194 -3.80 -12.52 0.31
N THR A 195 -2.65 -12.54 0.98
CA THR A 195 -2.55 -12.99 2.39
C THR A 195 -2.21 -11.85 3.35
N ASN A 196 -1.61 -10.77 2.84
CA ASN A 196 -1.20 -9.60 3.61
C ASN A 196 -1.61 -8.30 2.88
N MET A 197 -2.42 -7.48 3.55
CA MET A 197 -2.83 -6.15 3.10
C MET A 197 -2.43 -5.06 4.10
N SER A 198 -1.50 -5.35 5.02
CA SER A 198 -1.15 -4.41 6.08
C SER A 198 -0.80 -3.03 5.52
N SER A 199 -1.34 -1.98 6.12
CA SER A 199 -1.10 -0.59 5.76
C SER A 199 -1.45 -0.22 4.30
N LEU A 200 -2.25 -1.03 3.58
CA LEU A 200 -2.56 -0.85 2.15
C LEU A 200 -2.94 0.59 1.78
N PHE A 201 -3.86 1.22 2.53
CA PHE A 201 -4.30 2.61 2.38
C PHE A 201 -3.90 3.50 3.56
N TYR A 202 -2.82 3.14 4.28
CA TYR A 202 -2.34 3.95 5.40
C TYR A 202 -2.12 5.40 4.93
N ASN A 203 -2.81 6.37 5.50
CA ASN A 203 -2.75 7.79 5.15
C ASN A 203 -3.03 8.10 3.67
N ALA A 204 -3.74 7.24 2.94
CA ALA A 204 -4.28 7.53 1.60
C ALA A 204 -5.55 8.38 1.76
N SER A 205 -5.37 9.64 2.17
CA SER A 205 -6.44 10.50 2.69
C SER A 205 -7.61 10.77 1.73
N SER A 206 -7.41 10.64 0.40
CA SER A 206 -8.47 10.82 -0.60
C SER A 206 -9.20 9.53 -0.98
N PHE A 207 -8.70 8.36 -0.62
CA PHE A 207 -9.26 7.08 -1.05
C PHE A 207 -10.64 6.85 -0.44
N ASN A 208 -11.65 6.62 -1.28
CA ASN A 208 -13.02 6.32 -0.86
C ASN A 208 -13.79 5.55 -1.95
N GLN A 209 -13.16 4.56 -2.58
CA GLN A 209 -13.78 3.73 -3.63
C GLN A 209 -14.36 2.43 -3.05
N ASP A 210 -15.44 1.96 -3.69
CA ASP A 210 -16.13 0.74 -3.26
C ASP A 210 -15.23 -0.48 -3.45
N ILE A 211 -15.01 -1.19 -2.35
CA ILE A 211 -14.22 -2.42 -2.25
C ILE A 211 -14.97 -3.49 -1.43
N GLY A 212 -16.27 -3.32 -1.22
CA GLY A 212 -17.10 -4.23 -0.44
C GLY A 212 -17.21 -5.63 -1.07
N SER A 213 -16.97 -5.73 -2.38
CA SER A 213 -16.99 -6.97 -3.16
C SER A 213 -15.70 -7.80 -3.10
N TRP A 214 -14.64 -7.30 -2.47
CA TRP A 214 -13.38 -8.04 -2.37
C TRP A 214 -13.53 -9.33 -1.55
N ASP A 215 -13.01 -10.44 -2.09
CA ASP A 215 -12.86 -11.69 -1.33
C ASP A 215 -11.60 -11.61 -0.45
N VAL A 216 -11.79 -11.19 0.79
CA VAL A 216 -10.72 -11.05 1.79
C VAL A 216 -10.53 -12.30 2.65
N SER A 217 -11.16 -13.43 2.30
CA SER A 217 -11.22 -14.61 3.17
C SER A 217 -9.86 -15.28 3.40
N ASN A 218 -8.87 -15.07 2.54
CA ASN A 218 -7.51 -15.61 2.70
C ASN A 218 -6.53 -14.68 3.45
N ILE A 219 -6.97 -13.48 3.81
CA ILE A 219 -6.10 -12.47 4.44
C ILE A 219 -5.93 -12.77 5.93
N THR A 220 -4.67 -12.70 6.39
CA THR A 220 -4.30 -12.94 7.80
C THR A 220 -3.83 -11.68 8.52
N TYR A 221 -3.33 -10.67 7.78
CA TYR A 221 -2.85 -9.39 8.31
C TYR A 221 -3.61 -8.21 7.67
N MET A 222 -4.40 -7.51 8.49
CA MET A 222 -5.17 -6.32 8.13
C MET A 222 -4.83 -5.09 9.00
N GLY A 223 -3.68 -5.13 9.69
CA GLY A 223 -3.22 -4.01 10.49
C GLY A 223 -3.11 -2.75 9.62
N GLU A 224 -3.56 -1.62 10.14
CA GLU A 224 -3.39 -0.30 9.54
C GLU A 224 -3.99 -0.07 8.14
N ILE A 225 -4.81 -0.98 7.57
CA ILE A 225 -5.34 -0.83 6.18
C ILE A 225 -5.88 0.57 5.93
N PHE A 226 -6.73 1.11 6.81
CA PHE A 226 -7.35 2.43 6.70
C PHE A 226 -6.85 3.42 7.75
N CYS A 227 -5.70 3.16 8.39
CA CYS A 227 -5.12 4.08 9.36
C CYS A 227 -4.88 5.44 8.70
N LYS A 228 -5.50 6.51 9.21
CA LYS A 228 -5.47 7.88 8.67
C LYS A 228 -6.05 8.02 7.24
N ALA A 229 -6.77 7.03 6.72
CA ALA A 229 -7.54 7.17 5.48
C ALA A 229 -8.81 8.00 5.76
N SER A 230 -8.64 9.31 5.94
CA SER A 230 -9.64 10.19 6.53
C SER A 230 -10.96 10.28 5.77
N SER A 231 -10.96 10.00 4.47
CA SER A 231 -12.17 10.05 3.62
C SER A 231 -12.88 8.70 3.46
N PHE A 232 -12.25 7.59 3.84
CA PHE A 232 -12.80 6.26 3.59
C PHE A 232 -14.06 6.00 4.42
N ASN A 233 -15.15 5.63 3.75
CA ASN A 233 -16.44 5.30 4.36
C ASN A 233 -17.30 4.37 3.48
N GLN A 234 -16.67 3.42 2.78
CA GLN A 234 -17.38 2.46 1.93
C GLN A 234 -17.75 1.19 2.69
N ASP A 235 -18.88 0.59 2.33
CA ASP A 235 -19.42 -0.59 2.98
C ASP A 235 -18.48 -1.79 2.80
N ILE A 236 -18.04 -2.34 3.92
CA ILE A 236 -17.18 -3.53 4.02
C ILE A 236 -17.75 -4.53 5.04
N GLY A 237 -19.02 -4.39 5.41
CA GLY A 237 -19.68 -5.26 6.38
C GLY A 237 -19.77 -6.73 5.92
N SER A 238 -19.75 -6.95 4.60
CA SER A 238 -19.75 -8.27 3.97
C SER A 238 -18.41 -9.00 3.97
N TRP A 239 -17.32 -8.35 4.37
CA TRP A 239 -15.99 -8.95 4.38
C TRP A 239 -15.92 -10.15 5.33
N ASN A 240 -15.40 -11.28 4.83
CA ASN A 240 -15.09 -12.43 5.67
C ASN A 240 -13.71 -12.27 6.32
N VAL A 241 -13.69 -11.78 7.55
CA VAL A 241 -12.45 -11.54 8.32
C VAL A 241 -12.08 -12.69 9.28
N SER A 242 -12.71 -13.86 9.15
CA SER A 242 -12.54 -14.97 10.11
C SER A 242 -11.11 -15.50 10.20
N ASN A 243 -10.27 -15.30 9.17
CA ASN A 243 -8.87 -15.74 9.16
C ASN A 243 -7.88 -14.65 9.64
N VAL A 244 -8.36 -13.45 9.94
CA VAL A 244 -7.52 -12.32 10.34
C VAL A 244 -7.02 -12.49 11.75
N THR A 245 -5.72 -12.28 11.94
CA THR A 245 -5.05 -12.37 13.25
C THR A 245 -4.58 -11.02 13.77
N ASN A 246 -4.42 -10.03 12.89
CA ASN A 246 -3.98 -8.68 13.25
C ASN A 246 -4.86 -7.61 12.59
N MET A 247 -5.46 -6.75 13.42
CA MET A 247 -6.23 -5.57 13.03
C MET A 247 -5.71 -4.30 13.72
N ASN A 248 -4.47 -4.29 14.23
CA ASN A 248 -3.92 -3.14 14.94
C ASN A 248 -4.08 -1.86 14.10
N TYR A 249 -4.60 -0.80 14.70
CA TYR A 249 -4.77 0.52 14.08
C TYR A 249 -5.60 0.53 12.78
N MET A 250 -6.40 -0.50 12.48
CA MET A 250 -7.08 -0.64 11.18
C MET A 250 -7.86 0.60 10.73
N PHE A 251 -8.56 1.28 11.64
CA PHE A 251 -9.31 2.53 11.38
C PHE A 251 -8.77 3.71 12.20
N TYR A 252 -7.54 3.65 12.69
CA TYR A 252 -6.96 4.69 13.54
C TYR A 252 -6.98 6.03 12.79
N ARG A 253 -7.68 7.05 13.30
CA ARG A 253 -7.88 8.34 12.63
C ARG A 253 -8.55 8.26 11.25
N ALA A 254 -9.29 7.21 10.94
CA ALA A 254 -10.19 7.14 9.78
C ALA A 254 -11.47 7.95 10.08
N SER A 255 -11.34 9.28 10.11
CA SER A 255 -12.35 10.17 10.70
C SER A 255 -13.75 10.06 10.09
N SER A 256 -13.87 9.63 8.83
CA SER A 256 -15.16 9.52 8.14
C SER A 256 -15.82 8.14 8.23
N PHE A 257 -15.11 7.12 8.70
CA PHE A 257 -15.59 5.74 8.66
C PHE A 257 -16.73 5.51 9.67
N ASN A 258 -17.87 5.02 9.19
CA ASN A 258 -19.02 4.67 10.03
C ASN A 258 -19.91 3.58 9.41
N GLN A 259 -19.31 2.52 8.87
CA GLN A 259 -20.04 1.40 8.25
C GLN A 259 -20.25 0.25 9.22
N ASP A 260 -21.38 -0.45 9.08
CA ASP A 260 -21.74 -1.57 9.93
C ASP A 260 -20.80 -2.76 9.71
N ILE A 261 -20.05 -3.09 10.75
CA ILE A 261 -19.10 -4.20 10.82
C ILE A 261 -19.39 -5.11 12.03
N GLY A 262 -20.58 -4.99 12.61
CA GLY A 262 -20.99 -5.76 13.79
C GLY A 262 -21.04 -7.27 13.54
N SER A 263 -21.22 -7.67 12.27
CA SER A 263 -21.28 -9.07 11.84
C SER A 263 -19.91 -9.74 11.60
N TRP A 264 -18.82 -9.00 11.70
CA TRP A 264 -17.48 -9.57 11.49
C TRP A 264 -17.14 -10.64 12.52
N ASP A 265 -16.67 -11.80 12.06
CA ASP A 265 -16.08 -12.83 12.92
C ASP A 265 -14.63 -12.47 13.23
N VAL A 266 -14.42 -11.83 14.37
CA VAL A 266 -13.09 -11.42 14.86
C VAL A 266 -12.49 -12.40 15.87
N SER A 267 -13.05 -13.60 16.01
CA SER A 267 -12.66 -14.57 17.04
C SER A 267 -11.20 -15.00 16.94
N ASN A 268 -10.57 -14.94 15.76
CA ASN A 268 -9.15 -15.29 15.56
C ASN A 268 -8.18 -14.12 15.71
N VAL A 269 -8.68 -12.90 15.94
CA VAL A 269 -7.84 -11.71 16.03
C VAL A 269 -7.10 -11.68 17.37
N MET A 270 -5.78 -11.52 17.31
CA MET A 270 -4.89 -11.42 18.47
C MET A 270 -4.47 -9.98 18.78
N GLY A 271 -4.31 -9.14 17.73
CA GLY A 271 -3.93 -7.74 17.84
C GLY A 271 -5.08 -6.81 17.44
N MET A 272 -5.54 -5.97 18.38
CA MET A 272 -6.61 -4.97 18.18
C MET A 272 -6.27 -3.59 18.77
N VAL A 273 -4.99 -3.23 18.84
CA VAL A 273 -4.56 -1.97 19.44
C VAL A 273 -5.15 -0.79 18.66
N SER A 274 -5.86 0.11 19.35
CA SER A 274 -6.30 1.42 18.83
C SER A 274 -7.05 1.37 17.49
N ILE A 275 -7.86 0.34 17.22
CA ILE A 275 -8.60 0.17 15.95
C ILE A 275 -9.37 1.45 15.56
N PHE A 276 -10.14 2.03 16.48
CA PHE A 276 -11.02 3.18 16.23
C PHE A 276 -10.55 4.48 16.91
N ASP A 277 -9.33 4.53 17.48
CA ASP A 277 -8.85 5.78 18.10
C ASP A 277 -8.73 6.88 17.04
N GLY A 278 -9.45 7.99 17.21
CA GLY A 278 -9.59 9.07 16.24
C GLY A 278 -10.55 8.80 15.07
N ALA A 279 -11.26 7.67 15.02
CA ALA A 279 -12.37 7.43 14.09
C ALA A 279 -13.65 8.13 14.60
N ILE A 280 -13.66 9.46 14.55
CA ILE A 280 -14.62 10.31 15.28
C ILE A 280 -16.10 10.12 14.92
N LEU A 281 -16.42 9.55 13.76
CA LEU A 281 -17.80 9.29 13.35
C LEU A 281 -18.28 7.87 13.63
N PHE A 282 -17.39 6.96 14.03
CA PHE A 282 -17.73 5.55 14.21
C PHE A 282 -18.62 5.34 15.45
N ASN A 283 -19.84 4.85 15.23
CA ASN A 283 -20.81 4.59 16.30
C ASN A 283 -21.62 3.29 16.13
N GLN A 284 -21.08 2.33 15.38
CA GLN A 284 -21.77 1.07 15.06
C GLN A 284 -21.73 0.07 16.22
N ASP A 285 -22.70 -0.84 16.25
CA ASP A 285 -22.79 -1.88 17.27
C ASP A 285 -21.79 -3.02 16.99
N ILE A 286 -20.77 -3.12 17.85
CA ILE A 286 -19.76 -4.19 17.84
C ILE A 286 -19.84 -5.07 19.08
N SER A 287 -20.97 -5.03 19.80
CA SER A 287 -21.15 -5.80 21.05
C SER A 287 -21.12 -7.32 20.84
N GLY A 288 -21.34 -7.78 19.60
CA GLY A 288 -21.29 -9.19 19.21
C GLY A 288 -19.88 -9.74 18.95
N TRP A 289 -18.84 -8.90 18.91
CA TRP A 289 -17.48 -9.33 18.63
C TRP A 289 -16.90 -10.23 19.73
N ASP A 290 -16.41 -11.41 19.35
CA ASP A 290 -15.65 -12.29 20.25
C ASP A 290 -14.18 -11.85 20.30
N ILE A 291 -13.81 -11.16 21.38
CA ILE A 291 -12.43 -10.68 21.61
C ILE A 291 -11.64 -11.58 22.56
N SER A 292 -12.05 -12.86 22.72
CA SER A 292 -11.42 -13.78 23.66
C SER A 292 -9.94 -14.07 23.36
N ASN A 293 -9.54 -14.05 22.08
CA ASN A 293 -8.17 -14.31 21.64
C ASN A 293 -7.25 -13.08 21.61
N VAL A 294 -7.76 -11.87 21.85
CA VAL A 294 -6.94 -10.65 21.85
C VAL A 294 -5.98 -10.66 23.03
N ASN A 295 -4.67 -10.61 22.74
CA ASN A 295 -3.60 -10.75 23.72
C ASN A 295 -2.61 -9.57 23.75
N ASP A 296 -2.62 -8.70 22.74
CA ASP A 296 -1.81 -7.48 22.68
C ASP A 296 -2.70 -6.22 22.68
N TRP A 297 -2.64 -5.48 23.78
CA TRP A 297 -3.39 -4.24 24.03
C TRP A 297 -2.45 -3.05 24.25
N GLY A 298 -1.25 -3.10 23.64
CA GLY A 298 -0.01 -2.36 23.91
C GLY A 298 -0.02 -0.85 24.22
N ASN A 299 -1.15 -0.15 24.26
CA ASN A 299 -1.26 1.24 24.71
C ASN A 299 -1.81 1.42 26.14
N TYR A 300 -2.30 0.38 26.80
CA TYR A 300 -2.92 0.49 28.14
C TYR A 300 -2.07 -0.05 29.30
N GLY A 301 -0.80 -0.40 29.06
CA GLY A 301 0.10 -0.90 30.11
C GLY A 301 -0.22 -2.30 30.65
N PHE A 302 -1.11 -3.04 29.98
CA PHE A 302 -1.34 -4.45 30.27
C PHE A 302 -0.38 -5.32 29.44
N SER A 303 0.67 -5.86 30.08
CA SER A 303 1.44 -6.98 29.54
C SER A 303 0.96 -8.27 30.23
N GLY A 304 0.27 -9.14 29.48
CA GLY A 304 -0.24 -10.43 29.95
C GLY A 304 -1.72 -10.69 29.63
N ASN A 305 -2.20 -11.88 29.98
CA ASN A 305 -3.60 -12.27 29.76
C ASN A 305 -4.56 -11.36 30.54
N ILE A 306 -5.46 -10.69 29.81
CA ILE A 306 -6.52 -9.87 30.41
C ILE A 306 -7.52 -10.76 31.16
N PRO A 307 -7.94 -10.38 32.38
CA PRO A 307 -9.03 -11.07 33.08
C PRO A 307 -10.30 -11.11 32.23
N GLN A 308 -10.95 -12.28 32.16
CA GLN A 308 -12.14 -12.50 31.31
C GLN A 308 -13.26 -11.46 31.55
N GLU A 309 -13.36 -10.94 32.76
CA GLU A 309 -14.32 -9.90 33.16
C GLU A 309 -14.11 -8.58 32.40
N MET A 310 -12.87 -8.19 32.10
CA MET A 310 -12.59 -7.02 31.27
C MET A 310 -12.93 -7.28 29.81
N LYS A 311 -12.63 -8.48 29.29
CA LYS A 311 -12.97 -8.86 27.90
C LYS A 311 -14.48 -8.74 27.60
N ASN A 312 -15.33 -8.98 28.61
CA ASN A 312 -16.78 -8.89 28.46
C ASN A 312 -17.33 -7.43 28.48
N ILE A 313 -16.53 -6.45 28.89
CA ILE A 313 -16.94 -5.03 29.03
C ILE A 313 -16.25 -4.15 27.98
N PHE A 314 -15.10 -4.58 27.44
CA PHE A 314 -14.26 -3.81 26.53
C PHE A 314 -14.92 -3.36 25.20
N PRO A 315 -15.81 -4.12 24.53
CA PRO A 315 -16.53 -3.63 23.35
C PRO A 315 -17.35 -2.36 23.64
N LYS A 316 -17.84 -2.21 24.89
CA LYS A 316 -18.58 -1.03 25.34
C LYS A 316 -17.68 0.16 25.68
N ILE A 317 -16.44 -0.09 26.10
CA ILE A 317 -15.42 0.95 26.38
C ILE A 317 -14.93 1.59 25.08
N PHE A 318 -14.88 0.83 23.98
CA PHE A 318 -14.50 1.33 22.66
C PHE A 318 -15.51 2.35 22.09
N ILE A 319 -16.80 2.21 22.43
CA ILE A 319 -17.87 3.11 21.95
C ILE A 319 -17.98 4.38 22.82
N ASP A 320 -17.84 4.28 24.16
CA ASP A 320 -18.09 5.41 25.08
C ASP A 320 -16.99 6.51 25.03
N PHE A 321 -15.78 6.19 24.53
CA PHE A 321 -14.76 7.22 24.25
C PHE A 321 -15.07 8.07 23.00
N SER A 322 -15.93 7.60 22.09
CA SER A 322 -16.34 8.36 20.90
C SER A 322 -17.44 9.38 21.19
N GLU A 323 -18.38 9.08 22.11
CA GLU A 323 -19.48 10.00 22.47
C GLU A 323 -19.04 11.18 23.36
N LYS A 324 -17.96 11.03 24.14
CA LYS A 324 -17.51 12.04 25.13
C LYS A 324 -16.23 12.80 24.78
N ALA A 325 -15.68 12.59 23.58
CA ALA A 325 -14.50 13.32 23.08
C ALA A 325 -14.72 14.85 22.91
N HIS A 326 -15.91 15.37 23.22
CA HIS A 326 -16.14 16.81 23.36
C HIS A 326 -15.55 17.43 24.65
N ILE A 327 -14.96 16.67 25.59
CA ILE A 327 -14.46 17.23 26.87
C ILE A 327 -12.96 17.01 27.15
N VAL A 328 -12.26 16.03 26.56
CA VAL A 328 -10.86 15.74 26.95
C VAL A 328 -9.85 16.21 25.90
N HIS A 329 -9.91 17.50 25.58
CA HIS A 329 -8.81 18.18 24.90
C HIS A 329 -8.02 19.02 25.91
N THR A 330 -7.38 18.40 26.91
CA THR A 330 -6.22 19.00 27.59
C THR A 330 -5.49 18.00 28.48
N ALA A 331 -4.15 18.05 28.38
CA ALA A 331 -3.12 17.54 29.31
C ALA A 331 -2.45 16.20 28.95
N TYR A 332 -1.65 16.22 27.88
CA TYR A 332 -0.40 15.44 27.84
C TYR A 332 0.77 16.39 28.14
N SER A 333 1.42 16.23 29.30
CA SER A 333 2.81 16.65 29.48
C SER A 333 3.56 15.58 30.27
N ALA A 334 4.59 15.03 29.64
CA ALA A 334 5.46 14.01 30.20
C ALA A 334 6.37 14.61 31.28
N SER A 335 6.08 14.31 32.54
CA SER A 335 7.04 14.23 33.65
C SER A 335 6.28 13.84 34.90
N ASP A 336 6.73 12.77 35.56
CA ASP A 336 6.28 12.25 36.86
C ASP A 336 5.11 11.26 36.84
N GLY A 337 5.45 9.97 37.02
CA GLY A 337 4.66 8.94 37.70
C GLY A 337 3.20 8.74 37.26
N TYR A 338 2.94 7.61 36.60
CA TYR A 338 1.60 7.15 36.20
C TYR A 338 0.53 7.37 37.29
N LYS A 339 -0.37 8.32 37.04
CA LYS A 339 -1.70 8.39 37.66
C LYS A 339 -2.72 8.58 36.54
N VAL A 340 -3.51 7.54 36.29
CA VAL A 340 -4.74 7.66 35.53
C VAL A 340 -5.75 8.36 36.44
N LEU A 341 -5.90 9.68 36.28
CA LEU A 341 -7.00 10.43 36.89
C LEU A 341 -8.16 10.39 35.89
N ILE A 342 -9.10 9.47 36.12
CA ILE A 342 -10.42 9.54 35.50
C ILE A 342 -11.19 10.64 36.23
N SER A 343 -11.05 11.89 35.79
CA SER A 343 -11.86 12.99 36.31
C SER A 343 -13.20 13.03 35.58
N SER A 344 -14.13 12.17 35.97
CA SER A 344 -15.55 12.50 35.95
C SER A 344 -16.32 11.57 36.88
N GLU A 345 -16.87 12.13 37.95
CA GLU A 345 -17.75 11.50 38.95
C GLU A 345 -19.09 10.98 38.38
N GLN A 346 -19.18 10.68 37.09
CA GLN A 346 -20.41 10.16 36.50
C GLN A 346 -20.08 8.92 35.69
N PHE A 347 -20.48 7.78 36.27
CA PHE A 347 -20.41 6.43 35.74
C PHE A 347 -19.07 5.68 35.91
N ILE A 348 -18.85 5.19 37.12
CA ILE A 348 -18.17 3.91 37.35
C ILE A 348 -19.28 2.84 37.32
N PRO A 349 -19.35 1.94 36.32
CA PRO A 349 -20.31 0.83 36.35
C PRO A 349 -20.05 -0.04 37.60
N GLU A 350 -21.10 -0.46 38.30
CA GLU A 350 -20.97 -1.33 39.48
C GLU A 350 -20.10 -2.56 39.14
N GLY A 351 -18.98 -2.71 39.85
CA GLY A 351 -17.95 -3.75 39.61
C GLY A 351 -16.57 -3.22 39.18
N PHE A 352 -16.44 -1.94 38.82
CA PHE A 352 -15.14 -1.34 38.46
C PHE A 352 -14.26 -0.93 39.66
N ASP A 353 -14.85 -0.62 40.82
CA ASP A 353 -14.11 -0.16 42.01
C ASP A 353 -13.17 -1.22 42.62
N SER A 354 -13.44 -2.51 42.39
CA SER A 354 -12.70 -3.62 43.00
C SER A 354 -11.40 -3.97 42.26
N LEU A 355 -11.25 -3.54 41.00
CA LEU A 355 -10.09 -3.85 40.15
C LEU A 355 -8.92 -2.89 40.36
N PHE A 356 -9.15 -1.71 40.95
CA PHE A 356 -8.12 -0.68 41.16
C PHE A 356 -7.68 -0.51 42.63
N THR A 357 -8.27 -1.25 43.57
CA THR A 357 -8.02 -1.07 45.02
C THR A 357 -7.11 -2.13 45.68
N LYS A 358 -6.24 -2.81 44.93
CA LYS A 358 -5.20 -3.67 45.55
C LYS A 358 -3.83 -3.59 44.89
N ARG A 359 -3.11 -2.50 45.18
CA ARG A 359 -1.66 -2.49 45.43
C ARG A 359 -1.32 -1.31 46.36
N GLU A 360 -1.74 -1.44 47.61
CA GLU A 360 -1.03 -0.80 48.73
C GLU A 360 -0.45 -1.93 49.59
N GLY A 361 0.89 -1.96 49.66
CA GLY A 361 1.68 -3.01 50.30
C GLY A 361 3.05 -3.11 49.66
#